data_AF-A0A7V9URE8-F1
#
_entry.id   AF-A0A7V9URE8-F1
#
_cell.length_a   1.000
_cell.length_b   1.000
_cell.length_c   1.000
_cell.angle_alpha   90.00
_cell.angle_beta   90.00
_cell.angle_gamma   90.00
#
_symmetry.space_group_name_H-M   'P 1'
#
loop_
_entity.id
_entity.type
_entity.pdbx_description
1 polymer ?
#
loop_
_entity_poly.entity_id
_entity_poly.type
_entity_poly.pdbx_seq_one_letter_code
_entity_poly.pdbx_strand_id
1 'polypeptide(L)'
;MGTLRFALGESTKNISIQVVNDVYMEGGSEVFSIALSNAVGAELGSPNTATITINDADNGTESNPIESDAFFIRQLYIDFLGREPEPGAVNNWLAILNHCSTPTDCDRNAVAMGFVRSAEFRDRGYFVYRFFSASLGRITTYGEFIPDMAKVSGFLSDSDLEVNKEAYTGEFMNRQEFKSLYDSTLNNPTAFLDKLLATAGLANHPRRAEWIAGLTNNTLTRNQVLRQFVESAEVMTKYYDEAFIVMNYFGFLRRNPDAAYLTWIEIFNRTKDDKVIINGFLGSAEYRFRFGR
;
A
#
# COMPACT_ATOMS: atom_id res chain seq x y z
N MET A 1 5.39 11.22 1.80
CA MET A 1 6.29 11.91 0.85
C MET A 1 6.46 11.03 -0.38
N GLY A 2 6.28 11.57 -1.59
CA GLY A 2 6.46 10.83 -2.85
C GLY A 2 7.86 11.01 -3.45
N THR A 3 8.21 10.21 -4.46
CA THR A 3 9.46 10.36 -5.24
C THR A 3 9.12 10.53 -6.71
N LEU A 4 9.68 11.57 -7.34
CA LEU A 4 9.58 11.77 -8.78
C LEU A 4 10.85 11.26 -9.45
N ARG A 5 10.69 10.47 -10.51
CA ARG A 5 11.78 9.98 -11.35
C ARG A 5 11.61 10.56 -12.74
N PHE A 6 12.64 11.26 -13.21
CA PHE A 6 12.68 11.84 -14.55
C PHE A 6 13.55 10.96 -15.44
N ALA A 7 13.11 10.69 -16.66
CA ALA A 7 13.96 10.10 -17.68
C ALA A 7 15.04 11.12 -18.12
N LEU A 8 16.11 10.64 -18.77
CA LEU A 8 17.13 11.52 -19.33
C LEU A 8 16.50 12.53 -20.30
N GLY A 9 16.71 13.82 -20.03
CA GLY A 9 16.15 14.92 -20.82
C GLY A 9 14.69 15.28 -20.52
N GLU A 10 14.02 14.54 -19.63
CA GLU A 10 12.67 14.89 -19.17
C GLU A 10 12.73 16.06 -18.19
N SER A 11 11.99 17.13 -18.48
CA SER A 11 11.98 18.36 -17.65
C SER A 11 10.65 18.59 -16.93
N THR A 12 9.62 17.77 -17.20
CA THR A 12 8.27 17.93 -16.63
C THR A 12 7.70 16.59 -16.19
N LYS A 13 7.08 16.55 -15.01
CA LYS A 13 6.26 15.45 -14.51
C LYS A 13 4.97 16.01 -13.94
N ASN A 14 3.87 15.29 -14.13
CA ASN A 14 2.60 15.61 -13.49
C ASN A 14 2.46 14.82 -12.19
N ILE A 15 1.96 15.50 -11.15
CA ILE A 15 1.49 14.87 -9.92
C ILE A 15 -0.03 15.07 -9.83
N SER A 16 -0.74 14.01 -9.47
CA SER A 16 -2.18 14.07 -9.25
C SER A 16 -2.45 14.06 -7.76
N ILE A 17 -3.28 15.00 -7.31
CA ILE A 17 -3.72 15.11 -5.92
C ILE A 17 -5.21 14.84 -5.93
N GLN A 18 -5.60 13.71 -5.34
CA GLN A 18 -7.01 13.33 -5.32
C GLN A 18 -7.71 14.04 -4.17
N VAL A 19 -8.73 14.81 -4.51
CA VAL A 19 -9.63 15.45 -3.54
C VAL A 19 -10.84 14.53 -3.36
N VAL A 20 -11.20 14.30 -2.11
CA VAL A 20 -12.35 13.51 -1.70
C VAL A 20 -13.34 14.48 -1.10
N ASN A 21 -14.56 14.52 -1.66
CA ASN A 21 -15.63 15.35 -1.10
C ASN A 21 -16.20 14.67 0.15
N ASP A 22 -16.62 15.47 1.11
CA ASP A 22 -17.45 15.02 2.22
C ASP A 22 -18.68 15.92 2.35
N VAL A 23 -19.23 16.09 3.55
CA VAL A 23 -20.38 16.98 3.83
C VAL A 23 -20.13 17.85 5.06
N TYR A 24 -18.92 17.81 5.60
CA TYR A 24 -18.56 18.59 6.77
C TYR A 24 -18.28 20.01 6.32
N MET A 25 -18.99 20.98 6.90
CA MET A 25 -18.62 22.38 6.74
C MET A 25 -17.39 22.66 7.58
N GLU A 26 -16.28 22.94 6.92
CA GLU A 26 -14.99 23.21 7.57
C GLU A 26 -14.80 24.72 7.80
N GLY A 27 -15.69 25.53 7.23
CA GLY A 27 -15.81 26.96 7.52
C GLY A 27 -14.70 27.82 6.89
N GLY A 28 -13.95 27.26 5.94
CA GLY A 28 -12.89 27.95 5.22
C GLY A 28 -12.14 27.04 4.26
N SER A 29 -11.18 27.61 3.52
CA SER A 29 -10.33 26.84 2.61
C SER A 29 -9.24 26.08 3.38
N GLU A 30 -9.00 24.84 2.99
CA GLU A 30 -7.85 24.06 3.45
C GLU A 30 -6.60 24.40 2.63
N VAL A 31 -5.43 24.42 3.28
CA VAL A 31 -4.18 24.79 2.63
C VAL A 31 -3.08 23.81 2.96
N PHE A 32 -2.37 23.34 1.94
CA PHE A 32 -1.13 22.58 2.10
C PHE A 32 -0.08 23.06 1.10
N SER A 33 1.18 22.66 1.33
CA SER A 33 2.30 23.02 0.45
C SER A 33 3.02 21.79 -0.05
N ILE A 34 3.45 21.86 -1.30
CA ILE A 34 4.27 20.86 -1.97
C ILE A 34 5.65 21.49 -2.18
N ALA A 35 6.70 20.75 -1.84
CA ALA A 35 8.07 21.16 -2.08
C ALA A 35 8.81 20.04 -2.81
N LEU A 36 9.52 20.39 -3.88
CA LEU A 36 10.53 19.53 -4.48
C LEU A 36 11.81 19.61 -3.66
N SER A 37 12.41 18.47 -3.34
CA SER A 37 13.63 18.38 -2.54
C SER A 37 14.48 17.18 -2.97
N ASN A 38 15.73 17.13 -2.47
CA ASN A 38 16.64 15.99 -2.66
C ASN A 38 16.84 15.55 -4.13
N ALA A 39 16.97 16.52 -5.05
CA ALA A 39 17.26 16.21 -6.45
C ALA A 39 18.63 15.53 -6.58
N VAL A 40 18.68 14.47 -7.37
CA VAL A 40 19.90 13.72 -7.71
C VAL A 40 20.04 13.73 -9.22
N GLY A 41 21.18 14.18 -9.74
CA GLY A 41 21.42 14.26 -11.18
C GLY A 41 20.67 15.38 -11.91
N ALA A 42 20.05 16.31 -11.17
CA ALA A 42 19.37 17.48 -11.68
C ALA A 42 19.44 18.63 -10.67
N GLU A 43 19.17 19.86 -11.12
CA GLU A 43 19.01 21.04 -10.27
C GLU A 43 17.52 21.42 -10.17
N LEU A 44 17.06 21.78 -8.98
CA LEU A 44 15.71 22.31 -8.79
C LEU A 44 15.68 23.80 -9.09
N GLY A 45 14.85 24.21 -10.06
CA GLY A 45 14.61 25.62 -10.38
C GLY A 45 13.71 26.32 -9.36
N SER A 46 13.44 27.62 -9.59
CA SER A 46 12.48 28.42 -8.81
C SER A 46 11.23 28.73 -9.64
N PRO A 47 10.00 28.56 -9.10
CA PRO A 47 9.70 28.05 -7.76
C PRO A 47 9.85 26.52 -7.67
N ASN A 48 10.38 26.02 -6.55
CA ASN A 48 10.37 24.59 -6.20
C ASN A 48 9.32 24.25 -5.12
N THR A 49 8.53 25.24 -4.71
CA THR A 49 7.41 25.09 -3.79
C THR A 49 6.12 25.61 -4.42
N ALA A 50 5.00 24.96 -4.11
CA ALA A 50 3.67 25.38 -4.50
C ALA A 50 2.73 25.27 -3.30
N THR A 51 1.94 26.31 -3.05
CA THR A 51 0.86 26.30 -2.06
C THR A 51 -0.45 26.00 -2.76
N ILE A 52 -1.17 25.00 -2.27
CA ILE A 52 -2.42 24.53 -2.82
C ILE A 52 -3.50 24.90 -1.82
N THR A 53 -4.56 25.52 -2.33
CA THR A 53 -5.75 25.89 -1.56
C THR A 53 -6.93 25.10 -2.11
N ILE A 54 -7.57 24.34 -1.24
CA ILE A 54 -8.83 23.63 -1.53
C ILE A 54 -9.94 24.47 -0.92
N ASN A 55 -10.88 24.92 -1.75
CA ASN A 55 -12.02 25.69 -1.26
C ASN A 55 -13.14 24.71 -0.90
N ASP A 56 -13.63 24.82 0.33
CA ASP A 56 -14.83 24.12 0.80
C ASP A 56 -16.03 24.54 -0.07
N ALA A 57 -16.74 23.55 -0.60
CA ALA A 57 -17.92 23.71 -1.44
C ALA A 57 -19.19 23.17 -0.79
N ASP A 58 -19.10 22.63 0.42
CA ASP A 58 -20.19 21.96 1.12
C ASP A 58 -21.03 22.97 1.92
N ASN A 59 -22.34 22.73 1.99
CA ASN A 59 -23.31 23.59 2.68
C ASN A 59 -23.96 22.93 3.90
N GLY A 60 -23.54 21.71 4.24
CA GLY A 60 -23.98 20.95 5.40
C GLY A 60 -25.39 20.37 5.29
N THR A 61 -26.01 20.45 4.10
CA THR A 61 -27.33 19.84 3.82
C THR A 61 -27.25 18.71 2.80
N GLU A 62 -26.05 18.42 2.28
CA GLU A 62 -25.79 17.32 1.38
C GLU A 62 -26.02 15.97 2.06
N SER A 63 -26.47 14.99 1.26
CA SER A 63 -26.42 13.60 1.69
C SER A 63 -24.97 13.12 1.68
N ASN A 64 -24.60 12.25 2.64
CA ASN A 64 -23.27 11.65 2.68
C ASN A 64 -22.95 11.02 1.31
N PRO A 65 -21.88 11.45 0.60
CA PRO A 65 -21.63 11.04 -0.77
C PRO A 65 -21.33 9.54 -0.88
N ILE A 66 -20.95 8.87 0.21
CA ILE A 66 -20.77 7.41 0.23
C ILE A 66 -22.07 6.65 -0.07
N GLU A 67 -23.24 7.28 0.02
CA GLU A 67 -24.50 6.68 -0.40
C GLU A 67 -24.60 6.49 -1.92
N SER A 68 -23.83 7.25 -2.71
CA SER A 68 -23.77 7.08 -4.16
C SER A 68 -22.84 5.93 -4.54
N ASP A 69 -23.33 4.96 -5.32
CA ASP A 69 -22.51 3.85 -5.82
C ASP A 69 -21.33 4.36 -6.68
N ALA A 70 -21.55 5.40 -7.49
CA ALA A 70 -20.49 5.97 -8.32
C ALA A 70 -19.38 6.60 -7.46
N PHE A 71 -19.76 7.31 -6.40
CA PHE A 71 -18.79 7.87 -5.45
C PHE A 71 -18.06 6.74 -4.71
N PHE A 72 -18.80 5.75 -4.18
CA PHE A 72 -18.23 4.59 -3.52
C PHE A 72 -17.18 3.87 -4.40
N ILE A 73 -17.49 3.62 -5.67
CA ILE A 73 -16.56 2.99 -6.61
C ILE A 73 -15.32 3.88 -6.82
N ARG A 74 -15.49 5.17 -7.13
CA ARG A 74 -14.35 6.11 -7.26
C ARG A 74 -13.50 6.12 -6.00
N GLN A 75 -14.12 6.09 -4.84
CA GLN A 75 -13.44 6.13 -3.56
C GLN A 75 -12.58 4.89 -3.32
N LEU A 76 -13.03 3.70 -3.75
CA LEU A 76 -12.21 2.50 -3.73
C LEU A 76 -10.97 2.62 -4.63
N TYR A 77 -11.08 3.23 -5.81
CA TYR A 77 -9.92 3.52 -6.67
C TYR A 77 -8.89 4.42 -5.95
N ILE A 78 -9.35 5.48 -5.30
CA ILE A 78 -8.47 6.41 -4.57
C ILE A 78 -7.82 5.71 -3.37
N ASP A 79 -8.61 5.00 -2.59
CA ASP A 79 -8.17 4.45 -1.31
C ASP A 79 -7.26 3.23 -1.48
N PHE A 80 -7.58 2.34 -2.41
CA PHE A 80 -6.83 1.11 -2.64
C PHE A 80 -5.74 1.30 -3.70
N LEU A 81 -6.01 2.05 -4.77
CA LEU A 81 -5.09 2.14 -5.91
C LEU A 81 -4.36 3.48 -5.99
N GLY A 82 -4.74 4.48 -5.18
CA GLY A 82 -4.09 5.78 -5.14
C GLY A 82 -4.27 6.61 -6.42
N ARG A 83 -5.31 6.32 -7.21
CA ARG A 83 -5.53 6.92 -8.53
C ARG A 83 -7.01 7.07 -8.86
N GLU A 84 -7.33 7.92 -9.83
CA GLU A 84 -8.67 7.97 -10.42
C GLU A 84 -8.95 6.72 -11.28
N PRO A 85 -10.23 6.32 -11.40
CA PRO A 85 -10.64 5.31 -12.37
C PRO A 85 -10.37 5.76 -13.80
N GLU A 86 -10.02 4.79 -14.63
CA GLU A 86 -9.91 4.95 -16.07
C GLU A 86 -11.29 5.23 -16.70
N PRO A 87 -11.35 5.87 -17.88
CA PRO A 87 -12.61 6.10 -18.59
C PRO A 87 -13.45 4.83 -18.73
N GLY A 88 -14.70 4.88 -18.28
CA GLY A 88 -15.63 3.75 -18.33
C GLY A 88 -15.52 2.74 -17.19
N ALA A 89 -14.46 2.79 -16.37
CA ALA A 89 -14.26 1.80 -15.31
C ALA A 89 -15.36 1.85 -14.23
N VAL A 90 -15.81 3.05 -13.85
CA VAL A 90 -16.95 3.23 -12.92
C VAL A 90 -18.23 2.61 -13.49
N ASN A 91 -18.50 2.81 -14.78
CA ASN A 91 -19.71 2.26 -15.42
C ASN A 91 -19.71 0.72 -15.44
N ASN A 92 -18.53 0.10 -15.59
CA ASN A 92 -18.41 -1.36 -15.54
C ASN A 92 -18.76 -1.91 -14.15
N TRP A 93 -18.31 -1.26 -13.08
CA TRP A 93 -18.68 -1.63 -11.71
C TRP A 93 -20.15 -1.35 -11.40
N LEU A 94 -20.69 -0.22 -11.86
CA LEU A 94 -22.11 0.09 -11.74
C LEU A 94 -22.98 -0.95 -12.44
N ALA A 95 -22.54 -1.49 -13.58
CA ALA A 95 -23.27 -2.56 -14.26
C ALA A 95 -23.40 -3.83 -13.39
N ILE A 96 -22.39 -4.15 -12.56
CA ILE A 96 -22.46 -5.28 -11.62
C ILE A 96 -23.53 -5.03 -10.55
N LEU A 97 -23.54 -3.83 -9.96
CA LEU A 97 -24.50 -3.46 -8.93
C LEU A 97 -25.94 -3.41 -9.48
N ASN A 98 -26.12 -2.83 -10.67
CA ASN A 98 -27.44 -2.62 -11.29
C ASN A 98 -28.11 -3.91 -11.79
N HIS A 99 -27.33 -4.94 -12.13
CA HIS A 99 -27.86 -6.23 -12.63
C HIS A 99 -27.88 -7.32 -11.56
N CYS A 100 -27.84 -6.95 -10.27
CA CYS A 100 -27.84 -7.88 -9.17
C CYS A 100 -29.25 -8.46 -8.92
N SER A 101 -29.59 -9.55 -9.61
CA SER A 101 -30.93 -10.17 -9.52
C SER A 101 -31.13 -11.11 -8.32
N THR A 102 -30.06 -11.52 -7.63
CA THR A 102 -30.09 -12.33 -6.40
C THR A 102 -28.79 -12.12 -5.61
N PRO A 103 -28.81 -11.81 -4.29
CA PRO A 103 -27.61 -11.32 -3.61
C PRO A 103 -26.76 -12.46 -3.05
N THR A 104 -25.58 -12.68 -3.65
CA THR A 104 -24.39 -13.10 -2.87
C THR A 104 -23.11 -12.40 -3.35
N ASP A 105 -22.96 -12.13 -4.65
CA ASP A 105 -21.68 -11.69 -5.24
C ASP A 105 -21.76 -10.48 -6.19
N CYS A 106 -22.77 -9.62 -6.03
CA CYS A 106 -22.97 -8.40 -6.85
C CYS A 106 -23.37 -7.17 -6.01
N ASP A 107 -22.99 -7.16 -4.73
CA ASP A 107 -23.21 -6.05 -3.79
C ASP A 107 -21.94 -5.18 -3.64
N ARG A 108 -22.01 -4.13 -2.81
CA ARG A 108 -20.85 -3.29 -2.50
C ARG A 108 -19.68 -4.06 -1.87
N ASN A 109 -19.96 -5.14 -1.13
CA ASN A 109 -18.90 -6.01 -0.59
C ASN A 109 -18.16 -6.72 -1.72
N ALA A 110 -18.88 -7.23 -2.73
CA ALA A 110 -18.28 -7.88 -3.90
C ALA A 110 -17.43 -6.91 -4.71
N VAL A 111 -17.92 -5.68 -4.94
CA VAL A 111 -17.14 -4.62 -5.59
C VAL A 111 -15.87 -4.31 -4.80
N ALA A 112 -15.98 -4.03 -3.50
CA ALA A 112 -14.82 -3.74 -2.65
C ALA A 112 -13.83 -4.91 -2.58
N MET A 113 -14.32 -6.14 -2.52
CA MET A 113 -13.50 -7.34 -2.57
C MET A 113 -12.71 -7.45 -3.88
N GLY A 114 -13.25 -6.96 -4.99
CA GLY A 114 -12.51 -6.81 -6.25
C GLY A 114 -11.26 -5.95 -6.12
N PHE A 115 -11.33 -4.83 -5.40
CA PHE A 115 -10.16 -3.97 -5.13
C PHE A 115 -9.20 -4.61 -4.13
N VAL A 116 -9.73 -5.12 -3.01
CA VAL A 116 -8.94 -5.78 -1.95
C VAL A 116 -8.13 -6.95 -2.50
N ARG A 117 -8.68 -7.72 -3.45
CA ARG A 117 -8.02 -8.88 -4.06
C ARG A 117 -7.29 -8.57 -5.37
N SER A 118 -7.34 -7.33 -5.86
CA SER A 118 -6.68 -6.95 -7.11
C SER A 118 -5.19 -7.20 -7.04
N ALA A 119 -4.57 -7.58 -8.17
CA ALA A 119 -3.13 -7.75 -8.23
C ALA A 119 -2.39 -6.44 -7.90
N GLU A 120 -2.94 -5.30 -8.34
CA GLU A 120 -2.36 -3.97 -8.08
C GLU A 120 -2.32 -3.65 -6.58
N PHE A 121 -3.38 -3.96 -5.81
CA PHE A 121 -3.39 -3.70 -4.38
C PHE A 121 -2.80 -4.83 -3.55
N ARG A 122 -3.35 -6.05 -3.68
CA ARG A 122 -2.98 -7.18 -2.83
C ARG A 122 -1.54 -7.60 -3.08
N ASP A 123 -1.22 -7.93 -4.32
CA ASP A 123 0.06 -8.60 -4.60
C ASP A 123 1.22 -7.61 -4.40
N ARG A 124 1.05 -6.36 -4.86
CA ARG A 124 2.06 -5.29 -4.70
C ARG A 124 2.10 -4.71 -3.28
N GLY A 125 0.95 -4.58 -2.64
CA GLY A 125 0.86 -4.09 -1.25
C GLY A 125 1.45 -5.10 -0.27
N TYR A 126 1.17 -6.38 -0.46
CA TYR A 126 1.75 -7.41 0.40
C TYR A 126 3.25 -7.55 0.16
N PHE A 127 3.73 -7.30 -1.07
CA PHE A 127 5.16 -7.19 -1.34
C PHE A 127 5.81 -6.10 -0.47
N VAL A 128 5.27 -4.88 -0.46
CA VAL A 128 5.77 -3.78 0.40
C VAL A 128 5.68 -4.14 1.87
N TYR A 129 4.53 -4.67 2.31
CA TYR A 129 4.27 -5.05 3.69
C TYR A 129 5.32 -6.01 4.27
N ARG A 130 5.70 -7.04 3.49
CA ARG A 130 6.63 -8.09 3.94
C ARG A 130 8.04 -7.57 4.20
N PHE A 131 8.44 -6.43 3.64
CA PHE A 131 9.71 -5.81 4.05
C PHE A 131 9.68 -5.39 5.52
N PHE A 132 8.60 -4.77 5.97
CA PHE A 132 8.46 -4.39 7.37
C PHE A 132 8.31 -5.63 8.26
N SER A 133 7.36 -6.52 7.93
CA SER A 133 7.07 -7.64 8.82
C SER A 133 8.19 -8.67 8.87
N ALA A 134 8.76 -9.06 7.74
CA ALA A 134 9.78 -10.11 7.68
C ALA A 134 11.20 -9.61 7.97
N SER A 135 11.53 -8.36 7.59
CA SER A 135 12.90 -7.84 7.77
C SER A 135 13.05 -6.87 8.93
N LEU A 136 11.99 -6.24 9.43
CA LEU A 136 12.04 -5.37 10.61
C LEU A 136 11.32 -5.96 11.82
N GLY A 137 10.50 -7.02 11.64
CA GLY A 137 9.79 -7.69 12.73
C GLY A 137 8.59 -6.89 13.26
N ARG A 138 8.03 -5.97 12.46
CA ARG A 138 6.87 -5.15 12.83
C ARG A 138 5.95 -4.91 11.65
N ILE A 139 4.69 -4.59 11.94
CA ILE A 139 3.78 -4.09 10.91
C ILE A 139 4.21 -2.70 10.44
N THR A 140 3.96 -2.39 9.17
CA THR A 140 4.13 -1.04 8.63
C THR A 140 3.03 -0.12 9.16
N THR A 141 3.29 1.19 9.20
CA THR A 141 2.26 2.20 9.43
C THR A 141 1.65 2.67 8.11
N TYR A 142 0.45 3.25 8.15
CA TYR A 142 -0.21 3.82 6.99
C TYR A 142 0.67 4.90 6.32
N GLY A 143 1.31 5.76 7.11
CA GLY A 143 2.18 6.83 6.62
C GLY A 143 3.46 6.33 5.94
N GLU A 144 3.94 5.13 6.30
CA GLU A 144 5.06 4.45 5.64
C GLU A 144 4.60 3.67 4.41
N PHE A 145 3.46 2.99 4.51
CA PHE A 145 2.95 2.11 3.46
C PHE A 145 2.55 2.87 2.19
N ILE A 146 1.76 3.94 2.32
CA ILE A 146 1.23 4.66 1.15
C ILE A 146 2.33 5.16 0.20
N PRO A 147 3.37 5.86 0.65
CA PRO A 147 4.44 6.30 -0.25
C PRO A 147 5.28 5.14 -0.82
N ASP A 148 5.38 4.01 -0.10
CA ASP A 148 6.10 2.84 -0.60
C ASP A 148 5.28 2.05 -1.64
N MET A 149 3.98 1.93 -1.41
CA MET A 149 3.04 1.34 -2.35
C MET A 149 3.04 2.11 -3.67
N ALA A 150 3.06 3.45 -3.63
CA ALA A 150 3.13 4.29 -4.82
C ALA A 150 4.36 4.02 -5.71
N LYS A 151 5.45 3.46 -5.17
CA LYS A 151 6.65 3.10 -5.96
C LYS A 151 6.44 1.85 -6.80
N VAL A 152 5.52 0.99 -6.42
CA VAL A 152 5.23 -0.28 -7.11
C VAL A 152 3.84 -0.32 -7.73
N SER A 153 2.97 0.66 -7.50
CA SER A 153 1.59 0.70 -8.04
C SER A 153 1.44 1.60 -9.28
N GLY A 154 0.21 1.69 -9.80
CA GLY A 154 -0.10 2.44 -11.01
C GLY A 154 0.09 1.63 -12.30
N PHE A 155 0.02 2.35 -13.43
CA PHE A 155 0.08 1.84 -14.80
C PHE A 155 1.49 1.38 -15.21
N LEU A 156 2.04 0.42 -14.48
CA LEU A 156 3.32 -0.21 -14.75
C LEU A 156 3.14 -1.44 -15.62
N SER A 157 3.97 -1.61 -16.65
CA SER A 157 4.16 -2.91 -17.28
C SER A 157 4.81 -3.90 -16.30
N ASP A 158 4.79 -5.20 -16.60
CA ASP A 158 5.48 -6.20 -15.77
C ASP A 158 6.98 -5.91 -15.66
N SER A 159 7.59 -5.42 -16.74
CA SER A 159 9.00 -5.03 -16.74
C SER A 159 9.26 -3.80 -15.85
N ASP A 160 8.42 -2.78 -15.93
CA ASP A 160 8.55 -1.58 -15.09
C ASP A 160 8.34 -1.92 -13.62
N LEU A 161 7.37 -2.81 -13.34
CA LEU A 161 7.09 -3.31 -12.01
C LEU A 161 8.33 -3.95 -11.42
N GLU A 162 8.97 -4.90 -12.12
CA GLU A 162 10.16 -5.60 -11.61
C GLU A 162 11.36 -4.67 -11.41
N VAL A 163 11.59 -3.69 -12.30
CA VAL A 163 12.61 -2.65 -12.10
C VAL A 163 12.34 -1.82 -10.84
N ASN A 164 11.09 -1.40 -10.62
CA ASN A 164 10.72 -0.62 -9.44
C ASN A 164 10.87 -1.42 -8.14
N LYS A 165 10.53 -2.70 -8.21
CA LYS A 165 10.61 -3.68 -7.15
C LYS A 165 12.06 -3.93 -6.71
N GLU A 166 13.01 -4.02 -7.64
CA GLU A 166 14.46 -4.08 -7.34
C GLU A 166 14.94 -2.77 -6.72
N ALA A 167 14.57 -1.63 -7.31
CA ALA A 167 14.96 -0.31 -6.80
C ALA A 167 14.43 -0.05 -5.37
N TYR A 168 13.19 -0.44 -5.10
CA TYR A 168 12.59 -0.36 -3.77
C TYR A 168 13.35 -1.19 -2.74
N THR A 169 13.82 -2.39 -3.12
CA THR A 169 14.60 -3.26 -2.23
C THR A 169 15.90 -2.59 -1.79
N GLY A 170 16.64 -2.01 -2.75
CA GLY A 170 17.87 -1.27 -2.44
C GLY A 170 17.62 -0.02 -1.61
N GLU A 171 16.55 0.74 -1.89
CA GLU A 171 16.15 1.90 -1.10
C GLU A 171 15.80 1.51 0.35
N PHE A 172 15.01 0.45 0.52
CA PHE A 172 14.58 -0.03 1.83
C PHE A 172 15.78 -0.43 2.69
N MET A 173 16.77 -1.12 2.12
CA MET A 173 18.00 -1.50 2.83
C MET A 173 18.85 -0.30 3.26
N ASN A 174 18.72 0.85 2.59
CA ASN A 174 19.42 2.07 2.97
C ASN A 174 18.73 2.86 4.09
N ARG A 175 17.51 2.46 4.50
CA ARG A 175 16.81 3.11 5.62
C ARG A 175 17.55 2.88 6.93
N GLN A 176 17.57 3.91 7.77
CA GLN A 176 18.28 3.88 9.04
C GLN A 176 17.85 2.69 9.93
N GLU A 177 16.57 2.35 9.94
CA GLU A 177 16.06 1.23 10.73
C GLU A 177 16.60 -0.13 10.26
N PHE A 178 16.62 -0.38 8.95
CA PHE A 178 17.22 -1.59 8.40
C PHE A 178 18.73 -1.65 8.71
N LYS A 179 19.44 -0.55 8.45
CA LYS A 179 20.87 -0.44 8.72
C LYS A 179 21.21 -0.71 10.19
N SER A 180 20.44 -0.14 11.11
CA SER A 180 20.61 -0.38 12.55
C SER A 180 20.49 -1.85 12.96
N LEU A 181 19.70 -2.66 12.22
CA LEU A 181 19.55 -4.09 12.48
C LEU A 181 20.62 -4.96 11.82
N TYR A 182 21.09 -4.57 10.62
CA TYR A 182 21.84 -5.46 9.74
C TYR A 182 23.27 -5.02 9.43
N ASP A 183 23.65 -3.74 9.56
CA ASP A 183 24.97 -3.23 9.13
C ASP A 183 26.14 -4.01 9.78
N SER A 184 26.00 -4.36 11.06
CA SER A 184 26.99 -5.14 11.80
C SER A 184 27.17 -6.58 11.30
N THR A 185 26.24 -7.08 10.47
CA THR A 185 26.25 -8.43 9.91
C THR A 185 26.68 -8.46 8.44
N LEU A 186 26.79 -7.30 7.77
CA LEU A 186 27.03 -7.22 6.32
C LEU A 186 28.43 -7.68 5.88
N ASN A 187 29.35 -7.95 6.81
CA ASN A 187 30.66 -8.54 6.48
C ASN A 187 30.64 -10.09 6.49
N ASN A 188 29.54 -10.72 6.94
CA ASN A 188 29.44 -12.17 7.07
C ASN A 188 28.10 -12.67 6.48
N PRO A 189 28.14 -13.42 5.36
CA PRO A 189 26.94 -13.98 4.72
C PRO A 189 26.01 -14.74 5.66
N THR A 190 26.57 -15.61 6.50
CA THR A 190 25.83 -16.41 7.46
C THR A 190 25.19 -15.55 8.54
N ALA A 191 25.94 -14.59 9.11
CA ALA A 191 25.40 -13.72 10.15
C ALA A 191 24.26 -12.83 9.63
N PHE A 192 24.39 -12.29 8.41
CA PHE A 192 23.34 -11.50 7.77
C PHE A 192 22.06 -12.33 7.59
N LEU A 193 22.19 -13.53 7.03
CA LEU A 193 21.03 -14.37 6.76
C LEU A 193 20.40 -14.89 8.05
N ASP A 194 21.19 -15.31 9.03
CA ASP A 194 20.68 -15.79 10.32
C ASP A 194 19.93 -14.69 11.07
N LYS A 195 20.44 -13.45 11.03
CA LYS A 195 19.72 -12.31 11.59
C LYS A 195 18.38 -12.09 10.87
N LEU A 196 18.36 -12.11 9.53
CA LEU A 196 17.15 -11.91 8.74
C LEU A 196 16.09 -12.99 9.02
N LEU A 197 16.51 -14.26 9.03
CA LEU A 197 15.64 -15.40 9.34
C LEU A 197 15.16 -15.36 10.80
N ALA A 198 16.00 -14.95 11.75
CA ALA A 198 15.62 -14.80 13.14
C ALA A 198 14.57 -13.68 13.32
N THR A 199 14.73 -12.53 12.65
CA THR A 199 13.76 -11.43 12.68
C THR A 199 12.37 -11.90 12.24
N ALA A 200 12.30 -12.71 11.19
CA ALA A 200 11.03 -13.27 10.71
C ALA A 200 10.60 -14.53 11.48
N GLY A 201 11.38 -15.06 12.41
CA GLY A 201 11.12 -16.36 13.05
C GLY A 201 11.01 -17.53 12.06
N LEU A 202 11.94 -17.61 11.11
CA LEU A 202 12.02 -18.61 10.03
C LEU A 202 13.42 -19.26 9.96
N ALA A 203 13.97 -19.65 11.12
CA ALA A 203 15.35 -20.17 11.21
C ALA A 203 15.65 -21.38 10.29
N ASN A 204 14.64 -22.20 9.98
CA ASN A 204 14.77 -23.41 9.15
C ASN A 204 14.35 -23.18 7.68
N HIS A 205 14.48 -21.95 7.16
CA HIS A 205 14.09 -21.64 5.79
C HIS A 205 14.83 -22.54 4.77
N PRO A 206 14.12 -23.19 3.81
CA PRO A 206 14.73 -24.21 2.95
C PRO A 206 15.83 -23.65 2.04
N ARG A 207 15.71 -22.38 1.62
CA ARG A 207 16.71 -21.69 0.80
C ARG A 207 17.91 -21.14 1.58
N ARG A 208 18.01 -21.39 2.89
CA ARG A 208 19.06 -20.83 3.74
C ARG A 208 20.47 -21.17 3.23
N ALA A 209 20.72 -22.43 2.91
CA ALA A 209 22.03 -22.88 2.43
C ALA A 209 22.37 -22.28 1.05
N GLU A 210 21.39 -22.19 0.15
CA GLU A 210 21.52 -21.60 -1.18
C GLU A 210 21.92 -20.12 -1.10
N TRP A 211 21.24 -19.33 -0.25
CA TRP A 211 21.53 -17.90 -0.11
C TRP A 211 22.91 -17.64 0.52
N ILE A 212 23.32 -18.43 1.51
CA ILE A 212 24.68 -18.33 2.08
C ILE A 212 25.73 -18.62 1.01
N ALA A 213 25.54 -19.69 0.23
CA ALA A 213 26.46 -20.05 -0.85
C ALA A 213 26.52 -18.94 -1.92
N GLY A 214 25.37 -18.39 -2.32
CA GLY A 214 25.32 -17.33 -3.33
C GLY A 214 25.99 -16.03 -2.89
N LEU A 215 25.81 -15.63 -1.63
CA LEU A 215 26.50 -14.48 -1.04
C LEU A 215 28.02 -14.73 -0.89
N THR A 216 28.41 -15.94 -0.52
CA THR A 216 29.83 -16.31 -0.32
C THR A 216 30.58 -16.34 -1.66
N ASN A 217 29.93 -16.84 -2.72
CA ASN A 217 30.49 -16.96 -4.05
C ASN A 217 30.26 -15.73 -4.94
N ASN A 218 29.68 -14.65 -4.39
CA ASN A 218 29.32 -13.42 -5.09
C ASN A 218 28.40 -13.63 -6.32
N THR A 219 27.58 -14.68 -6.34
CA THR A 219 26.56 -14.89 -7.37
C THR A 219 25.22 -14.23 -7.01
N LEU A 220 25.04 -13.87 -5.74
CA LEU A 220 23.91 -13.09 -5.24
C LEU A 220 24.41 -11.89 -4.44
N THR A 221 23.72 -10.77 -4.59
CA THR A 221 23.85 -9.62 -3.70
C THR A 221 22.91 -9.75 -2.50
N ARG A 222 23.14 -8.95 -1.45
CA ARG A 222 22.22 -8.90 -0.30
C ARG A 222 20.84 -8.36 -0.65
N ASN A 223 20.76 -7.42 -1.60
CA ASN A 223 19.49 -6.94 -2.15
C ASN A 223 18.71 -8.09 -2.78
N GLN A 224 19.37 -8.91 -3.61
CA GLN A 224 18.76 -10.07 -4.24
C GLN A 224 18.33 -11.13 -3.20
N VAL A 225 19.12 -11.36 -2.15
CA VAL A 225 18.73 -12.28 -1.06
C VAL A 225 17.54 -11.75 -0.28
N LEU A 226 17.54 -10.47 0.13
CA LEU A 226 16.39 -9.87 0.81
C LEU A 226 15.14 -9.96 -0.05
N ARG A 227 15.29 -9.68 -1.35
CA ARG A 227 14.19 -9.76 -2.31
C ARG A 227 13.62 -11.17 -2.42
N GLN A 228 14.48 -12.16 -2.65
CA GLN A 228 14.06 -13.56 -2.73
C GLN A 228 13.47 -14.06 -1.41
N PHE A 229 13.92 -13.52 -0.27
CA PHE A 229 13.39 -13.85 1.03
C PHE A 229 11.97 -13.31 1.24
N VAL A 230 11.72 -12.03 1.00
CA VAL A 230 10.37 -11.45 1.20
C VAL A 230 9.34 -11.98 0.21
N GLU A 231 9.76 -12.52 -0.93
CA GLU A 231 8.89 -13.20 -1.91
C GLU A 231 8.90 -14.72 -1.77
N SER A 232 9.53 -15.29 -0.74
CA SER A 232 9.51 -16.74 -0.54
C SER A 232 8.13 -17.22 -0.11
N ALA A 233 7.80 -18.47 -0.45
CA ALA A 233 6.53 -19.08 -0.10
C ALA A 233 6.31 -19.10 1.42
N GLU A 234 7.37 -19.28 2.19
CA GLU A 234 7.37 -19.28 3.66
C GLU A 234 6.96 -17.93 4.22
N VAL A 235 7.55 -16.84 3.71
CA VAL A 235 7.21 -15.47 4.16
C VAL A 235 5.82 -15.08 3.67
N MET A 236 5.47 -15.38 2.41
CA MET A 236 4.14 -15.13 1.88
C MET A 236 3.05 -15.82 2.70
N THR A 237 3.25 -17.09 3.04
CA THR A 237 2.28 -17.87 3.86
C THR A 237 2.19 -17.32 5.28
N LYS A 238 3.33 -17.05 5.92
CA LYS A 238 3.37 -16.60 7.32
C LYS A 238 2.65 -15.27 7.55
N TYR A 239 2.79 -14.34 6.61
CA TYR A 239 2.27 -12.98 6.77
C TYR A 239 1.00 -12.70 5.96
N TYR A 240 0.37 -13.71 5.34
CA TYR A 240 -0.82 -13.53 4.50
C TYR A 240 -1.99 -12.92 5.26
N ASP A 241 -2.38 -13.57 6.38
CA ASP A 241 -3.52 -13.13 7.19
C ASP A 241 -3.24 -11.77 7.84
N GLU A 242 -2.00 -11.57 8.29
CA GLU A 242 -1.52 -10.31 8.88
C GLU A 242 -1.66 -9.14 7.90
N ALA A 243 -1.11 -9.32 6.70
CA ALA A 243 -1.19 -8.33 5.63
C ALA A 243 -2.65 -8.07 5.24
N PHE A 244 -3.48 -9.10 5.15
CA PHE A 244 -4.89 -8.93 4.81
C PHE A 244 -5.60 -7.96 5.75
N ILE A 245 -5.50 -8.17 7.07
CA ILE A 245 -6.16 -7.30 8.04
C ILE A 245 -5.57 -5.88 7.99
N VAL A 246 -4.24 -5.74 7.97
CA VAL A 246 -3.60 -4.41 7.91
C VAL A 246 -4.04 -3.64 6.67
N MET A 247 -4.13 -4.31 5.51
CA MET A 247 -4.55 -3.68 4.27
C MET A 247 -6.01 -3.23 4.28
N ASN A 248 -6.89 -3.89 5.05
CA ASN A 248 -8.27 -3.42 5.22
C ASN A 248 -8.33 -2.11 6.04
N TYR A 249 -7.50 -1.95 7.08
CA TYR A 249 -7.36 -0.67 7.78
C TYR A 249 -6.84 0.43 6.86
N PHE A 250 -5.84 0.13 6.03
CA PHE A 250 -5.26 1.13 5.11
C PHE A 250 -6.18 1.52 3.97
N GLY A 251 -6.86 0.55 3.36
CA GLY A 251 -7.80 0.80 2.28
C GLY A 251 -9.07 1.48 2.80
N PHE A 252 -9.78 0.87 3.75
CA PHE A 252 -11.07 1.41 4.17
C PHE A 252 -10.96 2.57 5.15
N LEU A 253 -10.05 2.53 6.11
CA LEU A 253 -10.05 3.51 7.21
C LEU A 253 -8.92 4.54 7.10
N ARG A 254 -7.98 4.37 6.16
CA ARG A 254 -6.86 5.29 5.88
C ARG A 254 -6.02 5.60 7.12
N ARG A 255 -5.85 4.62 8.02
CA ARG A 255 -5.13 4.78 9.29
C ARG A 255 -4.41 3.52 9.74
N ASN A 256 -3.60 3.65 10.78
CA ASN A 256 -2.96 2.51 11.43
C ASN A 256 -3.99 1.58 12.09
N PRO A 257 -3.72 0.26 12.10
CA PRO A 257 -4.45 -0.67 12.96
C PRO A 257 -4.36 -0.25 14.43
N ASP A 258 -5.47 -0.38 15.14
CA ASP A 258 -5.58 -0.14 16.59
C ASP A 258 -5.62 -1.47 17.36
N ALA A 259 -5.98 -1.45 18.63
CA ALA A 259 -6.07 -2.66 19.44
C ALA A 259 -7.08 -3.70 18.89
N ALA A 260 -8.11 -3.28 18.15
CA ALA A 260 -9.11 -4.19 17.55
C ALA A 260 -8.51 -5.04 16.42
N TYR A 261 -7.32 -4.70 15.95
CA TYR A 261 -6.54 -5.48 14.99
C TYR A 261 -6.43 -6.96 15.37
N LEU A 262 -6.12 -7.26 16.63
CA LEU A 262 -5.98 -8.64 17.09
C LEU A 262 -7.31 -9.40 17.03
N THR A 263 -8.42 -8.72 17.32
CA THR A 263 -9.76 -9.29 17.19
C THR A 263 -10.09 -9.61 15.73
N TRP A 264 -9.72 -8.75 14.78
CA TRP A 264 -9.90 -9.04 13.35
C TRP A 264 -9.09 -10.23 12.88
N ILE A 265 -7.85 -10.39 13.37
CA ILE A 265 -7.01 -11.56 13.10
C ILE A 265 -7.68 -12.84 13.64
N GLU A 266 -8.21 -12.81 14.86
CA GLU A 266 -8.93 -13.96 15.43
C GLU A 266 -10.19 -14.32 14.63
N ILE A 267 -10.98 -13.32 14.24
CA ILE A 267 -12.17 -13.52 13.40
C ILE A 267 -11.76 -14.16 12.08
N PHE A 268 -10.77 -13.59 11.40
CA PHE A 268 -10.34 -14.11 10.09
C PHE A 268 -9.75 -15.51 10.19
N ASN A 269 -8.97 -15.80 11.24
CA ASN A 269 -8.44 -17.14 11.45
C ASN A 269 -9.52 -18.19 11.69
N ARG A 270 -10.64 -17.82 12.31
CA ARG A 270 -11.78 -18.70 12.53
C ARG A 270 -12.63 -18.89 11.27
N THR A 271 -12.92 -17.82 10.54
CA THR A 271 -13.88 -17.87 9.42
C THR A 271 -13.21 -18.20 8.09
N LYS A 272 -11.98 -17.72 7.88
CA LYS A 272 -11.29 -17.67 6.58
C LYS A 272 -12.19 -17.08 5.47
N ASP A 273 -13.04 -16.14 5.87
CA ASP A 273 -14.01 -15.48 5.00
C ASP A 273 -13.70 -13.98 4.91
N ASP A 274 -13.12 -13.58 3.77
CA ASP A 274 -12.79 -12.19 3.45
C ASP A 274 -14.03 -11.29 3.53
N LYS A 275 -15.22 -11.79 3.17
CA LYS A 275 -16.45 -11.01 3.15
C LYS A 275 -16.86 -10.59 4.56
N VAL A 276 -16.63 -11.43 5.57
CA VAL A 276 -16.89 -11.09 6.98
C VAL A 276 -16.02 -9.91 7.41
N ILE A 277 -14.75 -9.91 7.02
CA ILE A 277 -13.81 -8.82 7.34
C ILE A 277 -14.22 -7.55 6.60
N ILE A 278 -14.35 -7.61 5.27
CA ILE A 278 -14.69 -6.45 4.43
C ILE A 278 -16.01 -5.81 4.87
N ASN A 279 -17.04 -6.63 5.15
CA ASN A 279 -18.33 -6.13 5.62
C ASN A 279 -18.19 -5.42 6.99
N GLY A 280 -17.34 -5.93 7.87
CA GLY A 280 -17.02 -5.29 9.14
C GLY A 280 -16.45 -3.88 8.99
N PHE A 281 -15.52 -3.69 8.06
CA PHE A 281 -14.92 -2.39 7.77
C PHE A 281 -15.90 -1.46 7.05
N LEU A 282 -16.52 -1.92 5.95
CA LEU A 282 -17.47 -1.13 5.16
C LEU A 282 -18.72 -0.73 5.94
N GLY A 283 -19.22 -1.61 6.80
CA GLY A 283 -20.39 -1.37 7.64
C GLY A 283 -20.09 -0.56 8.91
N SER A 284 -18.83 -0.19 9.16
CA SER A 284 -18.46 0.57 10.34
C SER A 284 -18.93 2.03 10.25
N ALA A 285 -19.34 2.60 11.39
CA ALA A 285 -19.62 4.03 11.48
C ALA A 285 -18.37 4.86 11.12
N GLU A 286 -17.18 4.35 11.44
CA GLU A 286 -15.93 5.00 11.10
C GLU A 286 -15.74 5.16 9.59
N TYR A 287 -15.99 4.12 8.79
CA TYR A 287 -15.92 4.21 7.34
C TYR A 287 -16.89 5.26 6.80
N ARG A 288 -18.12 5.27 7.29
CA ARG A 288 -19.15 6.26 6.93
C ARG A 288 -18.70 7.69 7.27
N PHE A 289 -18.16 7.89 8.48
CA PHE A 289 -17.78 9.20 9.02
C PHE A 289 -16.61 9.84 8.32
N ARG A 290 -15.89 9.12 7.46
CA ARG A 290 -14.92 9.72 6.53
C ARG A 290 -15.54 10.72 5.56
N PHE A 291 -16.85 10.62 5.31
CA PHE A 291 -17.55 11.37 4.27
C PHE A 291 -18.75 12.15 4.80
N GLY A 292 -19.14 11.93 6.06
CA GLY A 292 -20.31 12.55 6.67
C GLY A 292 -20.94 11.72 7.77
N ARG A 293 -21.81 12.33 8.58
CA ARG A 293 -22.54 11.63 9.65
C ARG A 293 -23.73 10.82 9.11
#